data_AF-A0A7V3H2X5-F1
#
_entry.id   AF-A0A7V3H2X5-F1
#
_cell.length_a   1.000
_cell.length_b   1.000
_cell.length_c   1.000
_cell.angle_alpha   90.00
_cell.angle_beta   90.00
_cell.angle_gamma   90.00
#
_symmetry.space_group_name_H-M   'P 1'
#
loop_
_entity.id
_entity.type
_entity.pdbx_description
1 polymer ?
#
loop_
_entity_poly.entity_id
_entity_poly.type
_entity_poly.pdbx_seq_one_letter_code
_entity_poly.pdbx_strand_id
1 'polypeptide(L)'
;MEASLAGDQRELVAIGAAVAAHCAPCLRYHLRRAREAGLTDDQLRAAVTVARMVKETPARLILEVADRLLIPGDRTSPEPSKAGCCG
;
A
#
# COMPACT_ATOMS: atom_id res chain seq x y z
N MET A 1 1.87 -23.29 -5.10
CA MET A 1 0.43 -23.17 -5.40
C MET A 1 0.25 -21.87 -6.13
N GLU A 2 0.20 -21.89 -7.46
CA GLU A 2 0.11 -20.68 -8.28
C GLU A 2 -1.35 -20.23 -8.31
N ALA A 3 -1.68 -19.22 -7.52
CA ALA A 3 -2.96 -18.55 -7.63
C ALA A 3 -2.95 -17.69 -8.90
N SER A 4 -3.58 -18.17 -9.97
CA SER A 4 -3.85 -17.36 -11.16
C SER A 4 -5.06 -16.48 -10.87
N LEU A 5 -4.83 -15.17 -10.70
CA LEU A 5 -5.91 -14.19 -10.62
C LEU A 5 -6.59 -14.05 -11.98
N ALA A 6 -7.91 -13.97 -12.01
CA ALA A 6 -8.63 -13.56 -13.21
C ALA A 6 -8.19 -12.15 -13.64
N GLY A 7 -8.37 -11.82 -14.93
CA GLY A 7 -7.85 -10.57 -15.50
C GLY A 7 -8.34 -9.32 -14.77
N ASP A 8 -9.62 -9.28 -14.41
CA ASP A 8 -10.24 -8.23 -13.59
C ASP A 8 -9.64 -8.14 -12.18
N GLN A 9 -9.48 -9.28 -11.49
CA GLN A 9 -8.87 -9.36 -10.16
C GLN A 9 -7.42 -8.87 -10.18
N ARG A 10 -6.66 -9.23 -11.22
CA ARG A 10 -5.28 -8.77 -11.42
C ARG A 10 -5.21 -7.26 -11.56
N GLU A 11 -6.11 -6.65 -12.31
CA GLU A 11 -6.13 -5.19 -12.47
C GLU A 11 -6.52 -4.48 -11.17
N LEU A 12 -7.44 -5.02 -10.36
CA LEU A 12 -7.75 -4.47 -9.03
C LEU A 12 -6.55 -4.50 -8.08
N VAL A 13 -5.80 -5.62 -8.06
CA VAL A 13 -4.55 -5.72 -7.28
C VAL A 13 -3.51 -4.71 -7.76
N ALA A 14 -3.35 -4.58 -9.09
CA ALA A 14 -2.40 -3.63 -9.66
C ALA A 14 -2.77 -2.16 -9.40
N ILE A 15 -4.06 -1.82 -9.42
CA ILE A 15 -4.56 -0.49 -9.01
C ILE A 15 -4.19 -0.21 -7.56
N GLY A 16 -4.43 -1.17 -6.65
CA GLY A 16 -4.08 -1.03 -5.24
C GLY A 16 -2.59 -0.79 -5.02
N ALA A 17 -1.75 -1.59 -5.68
CA ALA A 17 -0.30 -1.43 -5.64
C ALA A 17 0.17 -0.08 -6.21
N ALA A 18 -0.42 0.37 -7.32
CA ALA A 18 -0.09 1.67 -7.93
C ALA A 18 -0.42 2.85 -7.01
N VAL A 19 -1.56 2.81 -6.30
CA VAL A 19 -1.93 3.83 -5.31
C VAL A 19 -0.96 3.84 -4.13
N ALA A 20 -0.65 2.67 -3.58
CA ALA A 20 0.28 2.54 -2.45
C ALA A 20 1.70 3.04 -2.80
N ALA A 21 2.19 2.70 -4.00
CA ALA A 21 3.51 3.09 -4.50
C ALA A 21 3.57 4.51 -5.08
N HIS A 22 2.47 5.27 -5.06
CA HIS A 22 2.38 6.60 -5.68
C HIS A 22 2.73 6.62 -7.20
N CYS A 23 2.52 5.52 -7.92
CA CYS A 23 2.85 5.44 -9.34
C CYS A 23 1.67 5.92 -10.21
N ALA A 24 1.62 7.22 -10.49
CA ALA A 24 0.61 7.83 -11.36
C ALA A 24 0.50 7.18 -12.77
N PRO A 25 1.59 6.90 -13.51
CA PRO A 25 1.48 6.25 -14.82
C PRO A 25 0.94 4.81 -14.71
N CYS A 26 1.37 4.05 -13.69
CA CYS A 26 0.85 2.70 -13.43
C CYS A 26 -0.67 2.75 -13.17
N LEU A 27 -1.12 3.69 -12.33
CA LEU A 27 -2.54 3.83 -11.99
C LEU A 27 -3.38 4.13 -13.24
N ARG A 28 -2.92 5.04 -14.12
CA ARG A 28 -3.61 5.35 -15.39
C ARG A 28 -3.72 4.13 -16.30
N TYR A 29 -2.63 3.36 -16.41
CA TYR A 29 -2.61 2.15 -17.22
C TYR A 29 -3.59 1.10 -16.70
N HIS A 30 -3.52 0.77 -15.41
CA HIS A 30 -4.34 -0.28 -14.82
C HIS A 30 -5.82 0.11 -14.71
N LEU A 31 -6.16 1.38 -14.49
CA LEU A 31 -7.56 1.83 -14.58
C LEU A 31 -8.16 1.65 -15.97
N ARG A 32 -7.39 1.88 -17.04
CA ARG A 32 -7.86 1.63 -18.41
C ARG A 32 -8.09 0.14 -18.64
N ARG A 33 -7.11 -0.69 -18.29
CA ARG A 33 -7.17 -2.15 -18.43
C ARG A 33 -8.32 -2.77 -17.62
N ALA A 34 -8.57 -2.26 -16.42
CA ALA A 34 -9.66 -2.70 -15.56
C ALA A 34 -11.03 -2.44 -16.21
N ARG A 35 -11.22 -1.28 -16.86
CA ARG A 35 -12.44 -0.98 -17.62
C ARG A 35 -12.59 -1.88 -18.84
N GLU A 36 -11.50 -2.14 -19.57
CA GLU A 36 -11.48 -3.10 -20.68
C GLU A 36 -11.84 -4.53 -20.22
N ALA A 37 -11.54 -4.87 -18.96
CA ALA A 37 -11.90 -6.14 -18.31
C ALA A 37 -13.34 -6.16 -17.74
N GLY A 38 -14.12 -5.09 -17.93
CA GLY A 38 -15.53 -5.03 -17.55
C GLY A 38 -15.82 -4.54 -16.13
N LEU A 39 -14.80 -4.04 -15.40
CA LEU A 39 -15.01 -3.47 -14.07
C LEU A 39 -15.73 -2.11 -14.16
N THR A 40 -16.71 -1.92 -13.27
CA THR A 40 -17.47 -0.67 -13.18
C THR A 40 -16.66 0.40 -12.45
N ASP A 41 -16.95 1.68 -12.74
CA ASP A 41 -16.31 2.79 -12.03
C ASP A 41 -16.52 2.72 -10.50
N ASP A 42 -17.62 2.13 -10.02
CA ASP A 42 -17.86 1.93 -8.59
C ASP A 42 -16.92 0.90 -7.98
N GLN A 43 -16.65 -0.21 -8.67
CA GLN A 43 -15.65 -1.20 -8.25
C GLN A 43 -14.24 -0.57 -8.22
N LEU A 44 -13.92 0.26 -9.21
CA LEU A 44 -12.63 0.97 -9.26
C LEU A 44 -12.50 1.97 -8.12
N ARG A 45 -13.55 2.75 -7.82
CA ARG A 45 -13.57 3.68 -6.67
C ARG A 45 -13.42 2.94 -5.35
N ALA A 46 -14.08 1.79 -5.19
CA ALA A 46 -13.94 0.96 -4.00
C ALA A 46 -12.49 0.49 -3.82
N ALA A 47 -11.85 -0.02 -4.88
CA ALA A 47 -10.45 -0.46 -4.83
C ALA A 47 -9.49 0.69 -4.48
N VAL A 48 -9.66 1.87 -5.09
CA VAL A 48 -8.87 3.06 -4.76
C VAL A 48 -9.09 3.49 -3.32
N THR A 49 -10.32 3.43 -2.81
CA THR A 49 -10.65 3.78 -1.42
C THR A 49 -9.96 2.85 -0.44
N VAL A 50 -10.02 1.54 -0.66
CA VAL A 50 -9.30 0.55 0.17
C VAL A 50 -7.79 0.79 0.12
N ALA A 51 -7.23 0.98 -1.06
CA ALA A 51 -5.80 1.23 -1.22
C ALA A 51 -5.35 2.52 -0.51
N ARG A 52 -6.18 3.58 -0.55
CA ARG A 52 -5.92 4.83 0.18
C ARG A 52 -5.86 4.59 1.69
N MET A 53 -6.86 3.89 2.25
CA MET A 53 -6.88 3.59 3.70
C MET A 53 -5.64 2.80 4.13
N VAL A 54 -5.24 1.79 3.35
CA VAL A 54 -4.02 1.00 3.65
C VAL A 54 -2.76 1.86 3.57
N LYS A 55 -2.68 2.76 2.59
CA LYS A 55 -1.55 3.68 2.39
C LYS A 55 -1.42 4.75 3.49
N GLU A 56 -2.53 5.20 4.07
CA GLU A 56 -2.55 6.27 5.08
C GLU A 56 -1.75 5.90 6.35
N THR A 57 -1.81 4.65 6.79
CA THR A 57 -1.11 4.19 8.01
C THR A 57 0.42 4.33 7.91
N PRO A 58 1.12 3.71 6.93
CA PRO A 58 2.57 3.87 6.82
C PRO A 58 2.99 5.32 6.53
N ALA A 59 2.17 6.09 5.81
CA ALA A 59 2.41 7.51 5.59
C ALA A 59 2.37 8.32 6.90
N ARG A 60 1.45 8.00 7.82
CA ARG A 60 1.41 8.62 9.15
C ARG A 60 2.62 8.20 10.00
N LEU A 61 2.91 6.89 10.05
CA LEU A 61 3.96 6.34 10.91
C LEU A 61 5.35 6.88 10.54
N ILE A 62 5.66 7.04 9.25
CA ILE A 62 6.96 7.56 8.84
C ILE A 62 7.16 9.02 9.27
N LEU A 63 6.09 9.82 9.30
CA LEU A 63 6.14 11.18 9.82
C LEU A 63 6.32 11.20 11.35
N GLU A 64 5.62 10.33 12.09
CA GLU A 64 5.83 10.18 13.53
C GLU A 64 7.29 9.79 13.87
N VAL A 65 7.90 8.92 13.05
CA VAL A 65 9.31 8.56 13.17
C VAL A 65 10.22 9.74 12.86
N ALA A 66 9.94 10.48 11.78
CA ALA A 66 10.71 11.66 11.41
C ALA A 66 10.67 12.73 12.52
N ASP A 67 9.49 13.00 13.07
CA ASP A 67 9.30 13.94 14.18
C ASP A 67 10.13 13.53 15.39
N ARG A 68 10.09 12.24 15.77
CA ARG A 68 10.90 11.71 16.88
C ARG A 68 12.40 11.94 16.67
N LEU A 69 12.91 11.63 15.47
CA LEU A 69 14.33 11.79 15.15
C LEU A 69 14.79 13.25 15.14
N LEU A 70 13.87 14.19 14.96
CA LEU A 70 14.17 15.62 14.99
C LEU A 70 14.08 16.23 16.41
N ILE A 71 13.63 15.48 17.43
CA ILE A 71 13.63 15.93 18.83
C ILE A 71 15.09 16.00 19.33
N PRO A 72 15.59 17.18 19.71
CA PRO A 72 16.95 17.30 20.23
C PRO A 72 17.12 16.48 21.51
N GLY A 73 18.05 15.52 21.49
CA GLY A 73 18.42 14.72 22.67
C GLY A 73 17.76 13.33 22.78
N ASP A 74 16.90 12.92 21.83
CA ASP A 74 16.39 11.55 21.78
C ASP A 74 17.51 10.59 21.31
N ARG A 75 18.01 9.76 22.25
CA ARG A 75 19.01 8.71 21.99
C ARG A 75 18.39 7.32 21.91
N THR A 76 17.08 7.21 21.73
CA THR A 76 16.43 5.90 21.63
C THR A 76 16.57 5.35 20.20
N SER A 77 17.70 4.70 19.94
CA SER A 77 17.82 3.77 18.82
C SER A 77 16.71 2.70 18.95
N PRO A 78 15.96 2.37 17.88
CA PRO A 78 15.10 1.20 17.89
C PRO A 78 16.00 -0.04 17.78
N GLU A 79 16.55 -0.49 18.90
CA GLU A 79 17.13 -1.83 19.00
C GLU A 79 16.00 -2.85 18.78
N PRO A 80 16.14 -3.82 17.86
CA PRO A 80 15.20 -4.92 17.77
C PRO A 80 15.25 -5.70 19.09
N SER A 81 14.17 -5.61 19.87
CA SER A 81 13.98 -6.39 21.07
C SER A 81 14.17 -7.87 20.74
N LYS A 82 15.20 -8.50 21.31
CA LYS A 82 15.36 -9.95 21.33
C LYS A 82 14.19 -10.55 22.13
N ALA A 83 13.05 -10.76 21.47
CA ALA A 83 12.09 -11.74 21.93
C ALA A 83 12.79 -13.10 21.84
N GLY A 84 13.10 -13.67 22.99
CA GLY A 84 13.79 -14.96 23.10
C GLY A 84 13.00 -16.06 22.39
N CYS A 85 13.59 -16.60 21.33
CA CYS A 85 13.30 -17.95 20.88
C CYS A 85 14.17 -18.91 21.71
N CYS A 86 13.63 -19.38 22.83
CA CYS A 86 14.11 -20.59 23.48
C CYS A 86 12.95 -21.58 23.48
N GLY A 87 13.18 -22.70 22.79
CA GLY A 87 12.37 -23.92 22.91
C GLY A 87 12.72 -24.69 24.17
#